data_AF-A0A1R3XDQ8-F1
#
_entry.id   AF-A0A1R3XDQ8-F1
#
_cell.length_a   1.000
_cell.length_b   1.000
_cell.length_c   1.000
_cell.angle_alpha   90.00
_cell.angle_beta   90.00
_cell.angle_gamma   90.00
#
_symmetry.space_group_name_H-M   'P 1'
#
loop_
_entity.id
_entity.type
_entity.pdbx_description
1 polymer ?
#
loop_
_entity_poly.entity_id
_entity_poly.type
_entity_poly.pdbx_seq_one_letter_code
_entity_poly.pdbx_strand_id
1 'polypeptide(L)'
;MVFSQCRRMIMVMLLAALGMAATACEKEEGDVIINTAIELRFTDAIGHNLLDPATPNAFSQEEIELYYLVNGERKLTLDGSLDYPKHFFVFQAGTQHIMRLFPSLHEENMRTQTYIRLSETDTDTISCAIKRWGKGNQSAAVTKVWYNNELVWEGTGPRYVEVVK
;
A
#
# COMPACT_ATOMS: atom_id res chain seq x y z
N MET A 1 5.49 70.70 11.88
CA MET A 1 4.56 69.55 12.10
C MET A 1 4.76 68.37 11.13
N VAL A 2 5.49 68.54 10.01
CA VAL A 2 5.67 67.51 8.97
C VAL A 2 6.67 66.39 9.35
N PHE A 3 7.73 66.71 10.11
CA PHE A 3 8.77 65.74 10.51
C PHE A 3 8.29 64.63 11.47
N SER A 4 7.27 64.90 12.29
CA SER A 4 6.71 63.93 13.26
C SER A 4 5.86 62.86 12.59
N GLN A 5 5.08 63.25 11.57
CA GLN A 5 4.25 62.34 10.78
C GLN A 5 5.12 61.38 9.95
N CYS A 6 6.24 61.86 9.40
CA CYS A 6 7.17 61.04 8.62
C CYS A 6 7.85 59.95 9.48
N ARG A 7 8.27 60.26 10.73
CA ARG A 7 8.84 59.27 11.65
C ARG A 7 7.85 58.19 12.09
N ARG A 8 6.57 58.56 12.31
CA ARG A 8 5.51 57.60 12.65
C ARG A 8 5.20 56.66 11.49
N MET A 9 5.19 57.18 10.26
CA MET A 9 4.92 56.39 9.05
C MET A 9 6.07 55.41 8.74
N ILE A 10 7.33 55.83 8.92
CA ILE A 10 8.51 54.96 8.78
C ILE A 10 8.51 53.84 9.82
N MET A 11 8.12 54.14 11.08
CA MET A 11 8.05 53.14 12.15
C MET A 11 6.93 52.11 11.92
N VAL A 12 5.78 52.52 11.39
CA VAL A 12 4.69 51.60 11.01
C VAL A 12 5.08 50.71 9.82
N MET A 13 5.81 51.24 8.83
CA MET A 13 6.33 50.44 7.72
C MET A 13 7.39 49.42 8.17
N LEU A 14 8.28 49.79 9.10
CA LEU A 14 9.28 48.87 9.67
C LEU A 14 8.64 47.75 10.48
N LEU A 15 7.57 48.04 11.24
CA LEU A 15 6.80 47.04 11.98
C LEU A 15 6.01 46.09 11.06
N ALA A 16 5.46 46.59 9.95
CA ALA A 16 4.76 45.78 8.95
C ALA A 16 5.74 44.87 8.17
N ALA A 17 6.94 45.35 7.86
CA ALA A 17 7.98 44.56 7.20
C ALA A 17 8.54 43.45 8.12
N LEU A 18 8.64 43.71 9.43
CA LEU A 18 9.11 42.73 10.40
C LEU A 18 8.09 41.59 10.64
N GLY A 19 6.79 41.88 10.48
CA GLY A 19 5.71 40.88 10.57
C GLY A 19 5.69 39.86 9.43
N MET A 20 6.20 40.21 8.24
CA MET A 20 6.25 39.30 7.08
C MET A 20 7.46 38.34 7.10
N ALA A 21 8.44 38.58 7.98
CA ALA A 21 9.67 37.76 8.05
C ALA A 21 9.53 36.51 8.94
N ALA A 22 8.42 36.34 9.66
CA ALA A 22 8.27 35.28 10.66
C ALA A 22 7.61 33.99 10.15
N THR A 23 7.24 33.90 8.86
CA THR A 23 6.66 32.69 8.26
C THR A 23 7.68 31.94 7.42
N ALA A 24 8.83 31.58 8.00
CA ALA A 24 9.69 30.56 7.41
C ALA A 24 9.05 29.20 7.70
N CYS A 25 8.25 28.71 6.76
CA CYS A 25 7.69 27.36 6.81
C CYS A 25 8.85 26.39 6.54
N GLU A 26 9.45 25.84 7.59
CA GLU A 26 10.40 24.74 7.45
C GLU A 26 9.63 23.50 6.96
N LYS A 27 9.67 23.30 5.66
CA LYS A 27 9.24 22.05 5.03
C LYS A 27 10.31 21.00 5.32
N GLU A 28 10.04 20.14 6.30
CA GLU A 28 10.75 18.87 6.41
C GLU A 28 10.22 17.94 5.31
N GLU A 29 10.79 18.05 4.11
CA GLU A 29 10.56 17.12 3.00
C GLU A 29 11.43 15.88 3.22
N GLY A 30 10.87 14.88 3.93
CA GLY A 30 11.40 13.52 3.90
C GLY A 30 10.71 12.72 2.80
N ASP A 31 11.46 11.97 2.01
CA ASP A 31 10.92 11.10 0.96
C ASP A 31 9.89 10.10 1.52
N VAL A 32 8.76 9.97 0.83
CA VAL A 32 7.71 8.99 1.15
C VAL A 32 8.05 7.67 0.45
N ILE A 33 8.26 6.61 1.24
CA ILE A 33 8.57 5.28 0.74
C ILE A 33 7.39 4.36 1.03
N ILE A 34 6.77 3.83 -0.03
CA ILE A 34 5.71 2.80 0.07
C ILE A 34 6.23 1.52 -0.57
N ASN A 35 6.55 0.53 0.26
CA ASN A 35 7.03 -0.77 -0.18
C ASN A 35 6.19 -1.88 0.47
N THR A 36 4.96 -2.08 -0.03
CA THR A 36 3.96 -2.96 0.60
C THR A 36 3.46 -4.09 -0.29
N ALA A 37 3.74 -4.05 -1.60
CA ALA A 37 3.27 -5.06 -2.56
C ALA A 37 3.83 -6.46 -2.27
N ILE A 38 3.01 -7.48 -2.48
CA ILE A 38 3.36 -8.90 -2.33
C ILE A 38 3.15 -9.58 -3.67
N GLU A 39 4.09 -10.41 -4.08
CA GLU A 39 4.02 -11.19 -5.31
C GLU A 39 3.71 -12.64 -4.99
N LEU A 40 2.70 -13.19 -5.68
CA LEU A 40 2.17 -14.52 -5.48
C LEU A 40 2.20 -15.29 -6.79
N ARG A 41 2.66 -16.54 -6.72
CA ARG A 41 2.47 -17.53 -7.77
C ARG A 41 1.62 -18.67 -7.23
N PHE A 42 0.51 -18.97 -7.89
CA PHE A 42 -0.31 -20.13 -7.60
C PHE A 42 0.05 -21.25 -8.58
N THR A 43 0.29 -22.45 -8.06
CA THR A 43 0.65 -23.63 -8.84
C THR A 43 -0.21 -24.82 -8.44
N ASP A 44 -0.45 -25.76 -9.36
CA ASP A 44 -0.97 -27.07 -8.99
C ASP A 44 0.12 -27.96 -8.35
N ALA A 45 -0.26 -29.14 -7.87
CA ALA A 45 0.64 -30.11 -7.25
C ALA A 45 1.81 -30.60 -8.14
N ILE A 46 1.76 -30.37 -9.46
CA ILE A 46 2.79 -30.74 -10.42
C ILE A 46 3.55 -29.52 -10.98
N GLY A 47 3.24 -28.32 -10.49
CA GLY A 47 3.97 -27.08 -10.76
C GLY A 47 3.41 -26.24 -11.93
N HIS A 48 2.24 -26.56 -12.49
CA HIS A 48 1.63 -25.72 -13.51
C HIS A 48 1.11 -24.41 -12.91
N ASN A 49 1.34 -23.29 -13.59
CA ASN A 49 0.95 -21.98 -13.10
C ASN A 49 -0.56 -21.76 -13.28
N LEU A 50 -1.28 -21.62 -12.17
CA LEU A 50 -2.74 -21.44 -12.15
C LEU A 50 -3.20 -20.01 -12.43
N LEU A 51 -2.27 -19.06 -12.62
CA LEU A 51 -2.56 -17.71 -13.12
C LEU A 51 -2.35 -17.59 -14.64
N ASP A 52 -1.81 -18.63 -15.28
CA ASP A 52 -1.67 -18.70 -16.73
C ASP A 52 -2.99 -19.14 -17.36
N PRO A 53 -3.63 -18.32 -18.21
CA PRO A 53 -4.90 -18.69 -18.83
C PRO A 53 -4.79 -19.91 -19.77
N ALA A 54 -3.58 -20.32 -20.17
CA ALA A 54 -3.37 -21.55 -20.94
C ALA A 54 -3.36 -22.82 -20.08
N THR A 55 -3.25 -22.72 -18.75
CA THR A 55 -3.26 -23.87 -17.84
C THR A 55 -4.69 -24.37 -17.65
N PRO A 56 -4.94 -25.69 -17.75
CA PRO A 56 -6.24 -26.27 -17.41
C PRO A 56 -6.64 -25.94 -15.97
N ASN A 57 -7.87 -25.47 -15.76
CA ASN A 57 -8.40 -25.02 -14.46
C ASN A 57 -7.67 -23.80 -13.86
N ALA A 58 -7.06 -22.95 -14.69
CA ALA A 58 -6.52 -21.68 -14.24
C ALA A 58 -7.59 -20.80 -13.58
N PHE A 59 -7.19 -20.04 -12.56
CA PHE A 59 -8.05 -19.05 -11.95
C PHE A 59 -8.30 -17.89 -12.92
N SER A 60 -9.59 -17.59 -13.15
CA SER A 60 -9.98 -16.42 -13.93
C SER A 60 -9.68 -15.14 -13.15
N GLN A 61 -8.88 -14.24 -13.71
CA GLN A 61 -8.59 -12.94 -13.08
C GLN A 61 -9.85 -12.09 -12.85
N GLU A 62 -10.89 -12.33 -13.66
CA GLU A 62 -12.19 -11.67 -13.53
C GLU A 62 -12.95 -12.14 -12.28
N GLU A 63 -12.80 -13.41 -11.91
CA GLU A 63 -13.46 -14.05 -10.76
C GLU A 63 -12.71 -13.82 -9.44
N ILE A 64 -11.41 -13.51 -9.51
CA ILE A 64 -10.61 -13.20 -8.32
C ILE A 64 -11.12 -11.91 -7.69
N GLU A 65 -11.40 -12.00 -6.39
CA GLU A 65 -11.82 -10.89 -5.55
C GLU A 65 -10.98 -10.83 -4.28
N LEU A 66 -10.65 -9.60 -3.87
CA LEU A 66 -9.96 -9.33 -2.62
C LEU A 66 -10.92 -8.70 -1.61
N TYR A 67 -10.79 -9.11 -0.36
CA TYR A 67 -11.54 -8.53 0.76
C TYR A 67 -10.58 -8.12 1.85
N TYR A 68 -10.63 -6.86 2.29
CA TYR A 68 -9.91 -6.44 3.48
C TYR A 68 -10.72 -6.71 4.73
N LEU A 69 -10.06 -7.18 5.78
CA LEU A 69 -10.62 -7.10 7.11
C LEU A 69 -10.46 -5.66 7.60
N VAL A 70 -11.57 -4.97 7.85
CA VAL A 70 -11.60 -3.61 8.38
C VAL A 70 -12.59 -3.58 9.53
N ASN A 71 -12.12 -3.29 10.73
CA ASN A 71 -12.96 -3.26 11.95
C ASN A 71 -13.71 -4.59 12.18
N GLY A 72 -13.09 -5.72 11.85
CA GLY A 72 -13.69 -7.06 12.01
C GLY A 72 -14.64 -7.49 10.88
N GLU A 73 -14.91 -6.64 9.89
CA GLU A 73 -15.77 -6.95 8.75
C GLU A 73 -14.96 -7.14 7.46
N ARG A 74 -15.37 -8.10 6.63
CA ARG A 74 -14.80 -8.30 5.29
C ARG A 74 -15.41 -7.30 4.32
N LYS A 75 -14.57 -6.43 3.76
CA LYS A 75 -15.00 -5.42 2.77
C LYS A 75 -14.36 -5.73 1.43
N LEU A 76 -15.20 -5.91 0.40
CA LEU A 76 -14.74 -6.08 -0.98
C LEU A 76 -13.89 -4.87 -1.37
N THR A 77 -12.72 -5.12 -1.93
CA THR A 77 -11.79 -4.06 -2.33
C THR A 77 -12.03 -3.73 -3.80
N LEU A 78 -12.80 -2.67 -4.02
CA LEU A 78 -13.07 -2.16 -5.35
C LEU A 78 -13.06 -0.63 -5.30
N ASP A 79 -11.98 -0.03 -5.79
CA ASP A 79 -11.84 1.42 -5.90
C ASP A 79 -11.59 1.82 -7.35
N GLY A 80 -12.65 2.25 -8.04
CA GLY A 80 -12.58 2.66 -9.44
C GLY A 80 -11.71 3.89 -9.71
N SER A 81 -11.20 4.57 -8.68
CA SER A 81 -10.28 5.70 -8.83
C SER A 81 -8.79 5.29 -8.89
N LEU A 82 -8.47 4.01 -8.65
CA LEU A 82 -7.11 3.48 -8.71
C LEU A 82 -6.75 2.91 -10.09
N ASP A 83 -5.46 2.91 -10.43
CA ASP A 83 -4.93 2.22 -11.62
C ASP A 83 -5.28 0.72 -11.62
N TYR A 84 -5.33 0.12 -10.42
CA TYR A 84 -5.72 -1.27 -10.20
C TYR A 84 -6.90 -1.34 -9.21
N PRO A 85 -8.15 -1.20 -9.69
CA PRO A 85 -9.33 -1.09 -8.83
C PRO A 85 -9.56 -2.26 -7.87
N LYS A 86 -9.14 -3.46 -8.27
CA LYS A 86 -9.25 -4.68 -7.46
C LYS A 86 -8.12 -4.83 -6.43
N HIS A 87 -7.20 -3.87 -6.32
CA HIS A 87 -6.00 -3.92 -5.47
C HIS A 87 -5.05 -5.10 -5.74
N PHE A 88 -5.17 -5.71 -6.92
CA PHE A 88 -4.16 -6.60 -7.47
C PHE A 88 -4.13 -6.46 -8.99
N PHE A 89 -3.08 -6.99 -9.59
CA PHE A 89 -3.04 -7.32 -11.00
C PHE A 89 -2.17 -8.55 -11.21
N VAL A 90 -2.37 -9.24 -12.33
CA VAL A 90 -1.47 -10.31 -12.77
C VAL A 90 -0.63 -9.79 -13.92
N PHE A 91 0.67 -10.06 -13.87
CA PHE A 91 1.61 -9.71 -14.92
C PHE A 91 2.47 -10.90 -15.31
N GLN A 92 3.03 -10.83 -16.50
CA GLN A 92 3.94 -11.85 -17.00
C GLN A 92 5.40 -11.45 -16.71
N ALA A 93 6.14 -12.33 -16.06
CA ALA A 93 7.58 -12.22 -15.83
C ALA A 93 8.28 -13.39 -16.52
N GLY A 94 8.78 -13.18 -17.74
CA GLY A 94 9.30 -14.26 -18.57
C GLY A 94 8.18 -15.23 -18.96
N THR A 95 8.30 -16.50 -18.55
CA THR A 95 7.27 -17.53 -18.80
C THR A 95 6.27 -17.69 -17.64
N GLN A 96 6.36 -16.85 -16.60
CA GLN A 96 5.56 -16.99 -15.39
C GLN A 96 4.48 -15.91 -15.31
N HIS A 97 3.27 -16.31 -14.93
CA HIS A 97 2.21 -15.40 -14.52
C HIS A 97 2.28 -15.20 -12.99
N ILE A 98 2.32 -13.94 -12.56
CA ILE A 98 2.52 -13.56 -11.16
C ILE A 98 1.45 -12.55 -10.77
N MET A 99 0.78 -12.78 -9.66
CA MET A 99 -0.12 -11.79 -9.05
C MET A 99 0.69 -10.84 -8.17
N ARG A 100 0.58 -9.53 -8.41
CA ARG A 100 0.98 -8.51 -7.44
C ARG A 100 -0.25 -8.04 -6.68
N LEU A 101 -0.24 -8.28 -5.37
CA LEU A 101 -1.29 -7.89 -4.43
C LEU A 101 -0.84 -6.69 -3.60
N PHE A 102 -1.74 -5.74 -3.39
CA PHE A 102 -1.54 -4.61 -2.49
C PHE A 102 -2.36 -4.85 -1.21
N PRO A 103 -1.72 -5.03 -0.04
CA PRO A 103 -2.45 -5.26 1.21
C PRO A 103 -3.12 -3.97 1.70
N SER A 104 -4.16 -4.13 2.53
CA SER A 104 -4.77 -2.99 3.24
C SER A 104 -3.73 -2.22 4.03
N LEU A 105 -3.81 -0.89 3.96
CA LEU A 105 -3.03 0.04 4.77
C LEU A 105 -3.89 0.76 5.83
N HIS A 106 -5.18 0.42 5.94
CA HIS A 106 -6.13 1.15 6.79
C HIS A 106 -6.08 0.75 8.26
N GLU A 107 -5.61 -0.46 8.57
CA GLU A 107 -5.48 -0.88 9.96
C GLU A 107 -4.27 -0.17 10.60
N GLU A 108 -4.52 0.56 11.69
CA GLU A 108 -3.46 1.06 12.58
C GLU A 108 -2.80 -0.08 13.37
N ASN A 109 -3.50 -1.21 13.45
CA ASN A 109 -2.98 -2.44 14.01
C ASN A 109 -1.74 -2.88 13.21
N MET A 110 -0.72 -3.37 13.91
CA MET A 110 0.53 -3.82 13.27
C MET A 110 0.33 -4.95 12.26
N ARG A 111 -0.86 -5.56 12.19
CA ARG A 111 -1.19 -6.69 11.33
C ARG A 111 -2.46 -6.44 10.51
N THR A 112 -2.33 -6.37 9.19
CA THR A 112 -3.48 -6.29 8.27
C THR A 112 -3.87 -7.68 7.79
N GLN A 113 -5.13 -7.86 7.38
CA GLN A 113 -5.62 -9.12 6.80
C GLN A 113 -6.35 -8.85 5.48
N THR A 114 -6.08 -9.71 4.49
CA THR A 114 -6.68 -9.69 3.16
C THR A 114 -7.10 -11.11 2.81
N TYR A 115 -8.36 -11.30 2.45
CA TYR A 115 -8.86 -12.56 1.92
C TYR A 115 -8.76 -12.53 0.41
N ILE A 116 -8.25 -13.61 -0.17
CA ILE A 116 -8.09 -13.79 -1.61
C ILE A 116 -9.09 -14.86 -2.03
N ARG A 117 -10.23 -14.46 -2.58
CA ARG A 117 -11.19 -15.41 -3.15
C ARG A 117 -10.73 -15.72 -4.57
N LEU A 118 -10.18 -16.91 -4.79
CA LEU A 118 -9.66 -17.36 -6.08
C LEU A 118 -10.74 -17.98 -6.96
N SER A 119 -11.74 -18.61 -6.33
CA SER A 119 -12.94 -19.17 -6.96
C SER A 119 -14.11 -19.17 -5.97
N GLU A 120 -15.27 -19.70 -6.35
CA GLU A 120 -16.43 -19.83 -5.45
C GLU A 120 -16.13 -20.68 -4.20
N THR A 121 -15.22 -21.66 -4.31
CA THR A 121 -14.91 -22.63 -3.25
C THR A 121 -13.53 -22.45 -2.65
N ASP A 122 -12.70 -21.57 -3.22
CA ASP A 122 -11.32 -21.36 -2.82
C ASP A 122 -11.10 -19.93 -2.33
N THR A 123 -10.79 -19.81 -1.04
CA THR A 123 -10.47 -18.52 -0.41
C THR A 123 -9.30 -18.69 0.55
N ASP A 124 -8.25 -17.91 0.31
CA ASP A 124 -7.09 -17.85 1.18
C ASP A 124 -7.06 -16.58 2.01
N THR A 125 -6.15 -16.55 2.98
CA THR A 125 -5.89 -15.38 3.82
C THR A 125 -4.43 -14.99 3.76
N ILE A 126 -4.15 -13.74 3.42
CA ILE A 126 -2.86 -13.10 3.65
C ILE A 126 -2.97 -12.18 4.86
N SER A 127 -2.04 -12.33 5.80
CA SER A 127 -1.79 -11.32 6.82
C SER A 127 -0.44 -10.66 6.62
N CYS A 128 -0.33 -9.36 6.91
CA CYS A 128 0.93 -8.64 6.76
C CYS A 128 1.28 -7.88 8.03
N ALA A 129 2.54 -7.89 8.45
CA ALA A 129 3.04 -6.95 9.44
C ALA A 129 3.59 -5.71 8.73
N ILE A 130 3.07 -4.52 9.07
CA ILE A 130 3.46 -3.27 8.41
C ILE A 130 4.26 -2.38 9.38
N LYS A 131 5.50 -2.05 9.00
CA LYS A 131 6.29 -1.03 9.67
C LYS A 131 6.02 0.31 9.03
N ARG A 132 5.71 1.32 9.85
CA ARG A 132 5.51 2.71 9.42
C ARG A 132 6.58 3.61 10.02
N TRP A 133 6.97 4.64 9.28
CA TRP A 133 7.95 5.65 9.73
C TRP A 133 7.75 6.98 8.99
N GLY A 134 8.54 7.98 9.39
CA GLY A 134 8.42 9.35 8.92
C GLY A 134 7.35 10.13 9.69
N LYS A 135 7.27 11.44 9.44
CA LYS A 135 6.28 12.31 10.06
C LYS A 135 4.87 11.79 9.72
N GLY A 136 3.98 11.67 10.70
CA GLY A 136 2.62 11.19 10.45
C GLY A 136 2.49 9.80 9.82
N ASN A 137 3.49 8.91 9.94
CA ASN A 137 3.46 7.54 9.41
C ASN A 137 3.25 7.43 7.89
N GLN A 138 3.72 8.44 7.15
CA GLN A 138 3.59 8.56 5.70
C GLN A 138 4.33 7.46 4.92
N SER A 139 5.41 6.89 5.46
CA SER A 139 6.14 5.79 4.83
C SER A 139 5.76 4.45 5.45
N ALA A 140 5.70 3.40 4.62
CA ALA A 140 5.26 2.08 5.04
C ALA A 140 5.97 0.94 4.29
N ALA A 141 6.27 -0.14 4.99
CA ALA A 141 6.81 -1.36 4.41
C ALA A 141 6.27 -2.61 5.09
N VAL A 142 5.93 -3.62 4.30
CA VAL A 142 5.61 -4.96 4.83
C VAL A 142 6.91 -5.63 5.29
N THR A 143 6.91 -6.11 6.54
CA THR A 143 8.06 -6.74 7.22
C THR A 143 7.88 -8.23 7.45
N LYS A 144 6.63 -8.71 7.48
CA LYS A 144 6.27 -10.14 7.56
C LYS A 144 5.02 -10.41 6.74
N VAL A 145 4.94 -11.59 6.13
CA VAL A 145 3.75 -12.08 5.43
C VAL A 145 3.43 -13.46 5.98
N TRP A 146 2.16 -13.65 6.35
CA TRP A 146 1.60 -14.95 6.64
C TRP A 146 0.57 -15.30 5.57
N TYR A 147 0.62 -16.52 5.07
CA TYR A 147 -0.35 -17.07 4.16
C TYR A 147 -1.06 -18.24 4.86
N ASN A 148 -2.40 -18.21 4.93
CA ASN A 148 -3.21 -19.18 5.67
C ASN A 148 -2.67 -19.45 7.11
N ASN A 149 -2.27 -18.39 7.80
CA ASN A 149 -1.66 -18.36 9.14
C ASN A 149 -0.22 -18.90 9.26
N GLU A 150 0.39 -19.38 8.18
CA GLU A 150 1.80 -19.80 8.15
C GLU A 150 2.71 -18.66 7.75
N LEU A 151 3.84 -18.48 8.45
CA LEU A 151 4.82 -17.45 8.11
C LEU A 151 5.57 -17.86 6.85
N VAL A 152 5.34 -17.14 5.74
CA VAL A 152 5.94 -17.45 4.43
C VAL A 152 7.05 -16.49 4.05
N TRP A 153 7.13 -15.32 4.68
CA TRP A 153 8.16 -14.33 4.40
C TRP A 153 8.40 -13.39 5.59
N GLU A 154 9.66 -13.04 5.83
CA GLU A 154 10.09 -12.00 6.78
C GLU A 154 11.36 -11.31 6.25
N GLY A 155 11.38 -9.97 6.25
CA GLY A 155 12.58 -9.22 5.90
C GLY A 155 12.31 -7.86 5.25
N THR A 156 13.23 -7.46 4.36
CA THR A 156 13.20 -6.17 3.64
C THR A 156 13.41 -6.33 2.13
N GLY A 157 13.60 -7.55 1.64
CA GLY A 157 13.85 -7.87 0.23
C GLY A 157 12.57 -8.05 -0.60
N PRO A 158 12.69 -8.62 -1.82
CA PRO A 158 11.54 -9.01 -2.63
C PRO A 158 10.61 -9.96 -1.86
N ARG A 159 9.31 -9.71 -1.97
CA ARG A 159 8.24 -10.51 -1.35
C ARG A 159 7.61 -11.38 -2.41
N TYR A 160 8.25 -12.50 -2.71
CA TYR A 160 7.73 -13.52 -3.62
C TYR A 160 7.33 -14.76 -2.82
N VAL A 161 6.09 -15.19 -2.97
CA VAL A 161 5.52 -16.36 -2.30
C VAL A 161 4.93 -17.29 -3.36
N GLU A 162 5.37 -18.53 -3.33
CA GLU A 162 4.80 -19.60 -4.16
C GLU A 162 3.84 -20.44 -3.33
N VAL A 163 2.69 -20.73 -3.91
CA VAL A 163 1.58 -21.42 -3.27
C VAL A 163 1.17 -22.60 -4.14
N VAL A 164 1.10 -23.78 -3.53
CA VAL A 164 0.54 -24.99 -4.16
C VAL A 164 -0.94 -25.11 -3.79
N LYS A 165 -1.78 -25.36 -4.79
CA LYS A 165 -3.24 -25.52 -4.68
C LYS A 165 -3.67 -26.93 -5.01
#